data_AF-A0A8H3C9Y6-F1
#
_entry.id   AF-A0A8H3C9Y6-F1
#
_cell.length_a   1.000
_cell.length_b   1.000
_cell.length_c   1.000
_cell.angle_alpha   90.00
_cell.angle_beta   90.00
_cell.angle_gamma   90.00
#
_symmetry.space_group_name_H-M   'P 1'
#
loop_
_entity.id
_entity.type
_entity.pdbx_description
1 polymer ?
#
loop_
_entity_poly.entity_id
_entity_poly.type
_entity_poly.pdbx_seq_one_letter_code
_entity_poly.pdbx_strand_id
1 'polypeptide(L)'
;MSPSGSGHRIPCSGNESIPEVVFETQTELYDVGGHPIYVASALMEDSVHPCKCAPHLEPPCRVPYGGREHSHEGRYDILPITQDMEWVPTSDGGIPYGRTPVEGGYEGDNPLYHACAEIQGTMVPGKTGAHLGGANIPFGGREIVLNEYYILCWRE
;
A
#
# COMPACT_ATOMS: atom_id res chain seq x y z
N MET A 1 9.61 -0.60 23.87
CA MET A 1 10.17 -0.27 22.55
C MET A 1 9.00 0.26 21.75
N SER A 2 9.02 1.53 21.34
CA SER A 2 8.00 2.04 20.42
C SER A 2 8.05 1.17 19.16
N PRO A 3 6.92 0.66 18.64
CA PRO A 3 6.93 0.04 17.33
C PRO A 3 7.55 1.02 16.33
N SER A 4 8.35 0.52 15.38
CA SER A 4 8.81 1.34 14.27
C SER A 4 7.60 1.95 13.58
N GLY A 5 7.65 3.23 13.19
CA GLY A 5 6.53 3.92 12.53
C GLY A 5 6.01 3.21 11.27
N SER A 6 6.81 2.28 10.72
CA SER A 6 6.53 1.46 9.54
C SER A 6 5.87 0.09 9.80
N GLY A 7 5.79 -0.36 11.06
CA GLY A 7 5.29 -1.68 11.43
C GLY A 7 6.22 -2.85 11.07
N HIS A 8 5.81 -4.06 11.46
CA HIS A 8 6.51 -5.31 11.13
C HIS A 8 6.16 -5.75 9.71
N ARG A 9 7.15 -6.09 8.89
CA ARG A 9 6.97 -6.41 7.47
C ARG A 9 7.54 -7.77 7.11
N ILE A 10 6.92 -8.43 6.12
CA ILE A 10 7.36 -9.71 5.58
C ILE A 10 8.09 -9.45 4.26
N PRO A 11 9.40 -9.72 4.16
CA PRO A 11 10.16 -9.48 2.94
C PRO A 11 9.77 -10.46 1.84
N CYS A 12 9.66 -9.96 0.61
CA CYS A 12 9.31 -10.70 -0.59
C CYS A 12 10.17 -10.23 -1.79
N SER A 13 10.16 -11.00 -2.86
CA SER A 13 10.82 -10.67 -4.13
C SER A 13 9.95 -11.09 -5.30
N GLY A 14 9.92 -10.31 -6.38
CA GLY A 14 9.03 -10.57 -7.52
C GLY A 14 9.41 -11.79 -8.36
N ASN A 15 10.57 -12.38 -8.12
CA ASN A 15 11.05 -13.61 -8.75
C ASN A 15 10.98 -14.85 -7.84
N GLU A 16 10.39 -14.72 -6.65
CA GLU A 16 10.25 -15.80 -5.67
C GLU A 16 8.78 -15.99 -5.29
N SER A 17 8.44 -17.20 -4.83
CA SER A 17 7.11 -17.45 -4.27
C SER A 17 6.89 -16.61 -3.02
N ILE A 18 5.68 -16.08 -2.86
CA ILE A 18 5.29 -15.35 -1.65
C ILE A 18 5.40 -16.31 -0.43
N PRO A 19 6.06 -15.89 0.66
CA PRO A 19 6.21 -16.72 1.86
C PRO A 19 4.86 -17.17 2.44
N GLU A 20 4.76 -18.44 2.88
CA GLU A 20 3.50 -19.00 3.38
C GLU A 20 2.89 -18.21 4.55
N VAL A 21 3.75 -17.64 5.41
CA VAL A 21 3.35 -16.79 6.54
C VAL A 21 2.51 -15.57 6.14
N VAL A 22 2.60 -15.11 4.89
CA VAL A 22 1.74 -14.03 4.38
C VAL A 22 0.28 -14.46 4.35
N PHE A 23 0.00 -15.70 3.96
CA PHE A 23 -1.37 -16.21 3.88
C PHE A 23 -1.97 -16.48 5.26
N GLU A 24 -1.15 -16.57 6.30
CA GLU A 24 -1.58 -16.69 7.70
C GLU A 24 -2.04 -15.34 8.28
N THR A 25 -1.62 -14.20 7.71
CA THR A 25 -1.94 -12.88 8.29
C THR A 25 -3.38 -12.45 8.08
N GLN A 26 -4.09 -13.11 7.15
CA GLN A 26 -5.42 -12.73 6.64
C GLN A 26 -5.43 -11.30 6.03
N THR A 27 -6.37 -11.04 5.12
CA THR A 27 -6.58 -9.70 4.54
C THR A 27 -8.06 -9.48 4.30
N GLU A 28 -8.51 -8.27 4.53
CA GLU A 28 -9.89 -7.82 4.25
C GLU A 28 -10.00 -7.17 2.86
N LEU A 29 -8.89 -7.11 2.10
CA LEU A 29 -8.84 -6.51 0.77
C LEU A 29 -8.88 -7.59 -0.29
N TYR A 30 -9.84 -7.50 -1.22
CA TYR A 30 -10.05 -8.46 -2.30
C TYR A 30 -10.25 -7.74 -3.61
N ASP A 31 -9.66 -8.21 -4.71
CA ASP A 31 -9.87 -7.62 -6.03
C ASP A 31 -11.30 -7.83 -6.55
N VAL A 32 -11.60 -7.29 -7.75
CA VAL A 32 -12.92 -7.45 -8.40
C VAL A 32 -13.26 -8.93 -8.67
N GLY A 33 -12.24 -9.80 -8.81
CA GLY A 33 -12.40 -11.24 -8.97
C GLY A 33 -12.51 -12.03 -7.66
N GLY A 34 -12.46 -11.37 -6.50
CA GLY A 34 -12.50 -12.01 -5.18
C GLY A 34 -11.16 -12.61 -4.73
N HIS A 35 -10.04 -12.28 -5.39
CA HIS A 35 -8.71 -12.73 -4.97
C HIS A 35 -8.12 -11.81 -3.91
N PRO A 36 -7.40 -12.33 -2.91
CA PRO A 36 -6.83 -11.51 -1.85
C PRO A 36 -5.79 -10.52 -2.38
N ILE A 37 -5.80 -9.32 -1.81
CA ILE A 37 -4.82 -8.27 -2.01
C ILE A 37 -4.16 -7.95 -0.66
N TYR A 38 -2.86 -7.74 -0.67
CA TYR A 38 -2.07 -7.33 0.48
C TYR A 38 -1.50 -5.93 0.27
N VAL A 39 -1.38 -5.20 1.38
CA VAL A 39 -0.66 -3.91 1.43
C VAL A 39 0.84 -4.20 1.41
N ALA A 40 1.58 -3.53 0.53
CA ALA A 40 3.02 -3.73 0.40
C ALA A 40 3.75 -2.40 0.18
N SER A 41 5.07 -2.44 0.28
CA SER A 41 5.97 -1.36 -0.14
C SER A 41 7.06 -1.93 -1.05
N ALA A 42 7.18 -1.39 -2.26
CA ALA A 42 8.16 -1.82 -3.25
C ALA A 42 9.39 -0.92 -3.19
N LEU A 43 10.58 -1.54 -3.15
CA LEU A 43 11.84 -0.83 -3.32
C LEU A 43 12.05 -0.53 -4.81
N MET A 44 12.12 0.76 -5.14
CA MET A 44 12.49 1.27 -6.46
C MET A 44 13.95 1.77 -6.39
N GLU A 45 14.50 2.25 -7.51
CA GLU A 45 15.92 2.65 -7.63
C GLU A 45 16.37 3.58 -6.50
N ASP A 46 15.62 4.66 -6.23
CA ASP A 46 15.94 5.67 -5.20
C ASP A 46 14.73 6.01 -4.29
N SER A 47 13.74 5.11 -4.22
CA SER A 47 12.49 5.37 -3.50
C SER A 47 11.84 4.09 -2.99
N VAL A 48 10.89 4.23 -2.06
CA VAL A 48 10.07 3.12 -1.56
C VAL A 48 8.62 3.50 -1.71
N HIS A 49 7.86 2.73 -2.49
CA HIS A 49 6.49 3.09 -2.85
C HIS A 49 5.47 2.11 -2.24
N PRO A 50 4.51 2.62 -1.45
CA PRO A 50 3.32 1.85 -1.10
C PRO A 50 2.57 1.38 -2.33
N CYS A 51 2.16 0.12 -2.31
CA CYS A 51 1.64 -0.59 -3.46
C CYS A 51 0.68 -1.72 -3.05
N LYS A 52 0.11 -2.41 -4.04
CA LYS A 52 -0.64 -3.66 -3.82
C LYS A 52 0.20 -4.88 -4.18
N CYS A 53 0.02 -5.96 -3.43
CA CYS A 53 0.48 -7.29 -3.78
C CYS A 53 -0.73 -8.20 -3.96
N ALA A 54 -0.89 -8.79 -5.14
CA ALA A 54 -1.97 -9.71 -5.47
C ALA A 54 -1.37 -11.04 -5.91
N PRO A 55 -1.36 -12.08 -5.06
CA PRO A 55 -0.67 -13.35 -5.31
C PRO A 55 -1.07 -14.08 -6.61
N HIS A 56 -2.25 -13.78 -7.16
CA HIS A 56 -2.75 -14.39 -8.40
C HIS A 56 -2.20 -13.72 -9.68
N LEU A 57 -1.47 -12.60 -9.54
CA LEU A 57 -0.83 -11.89 -10.66
C LEU A 57 0.63 -12.30 -10.80
N GLU A 58 1.16 -12.17 -12.01
CA GLU A 58 2.58 -12.38 -12.32
C GLU A 58 3.18 -11.10 -12.94
N PRO A 59 4.20 -10.48 -12.33
CA PRO A 59 4.59 -10.64 -10.92
C PRO A 59 3.46 -10.18 -9.98
N PRO A 60 3.47 -10.54 -8.69
CA PRO A 60 2.34 -10.23 -7.79
C PRO A 60 2.28 -8.77 -7.35
N CYS A 61 3.40 -8.04 -7.39
CA CYS A 61 3.49 -6.66 -6.93
C CYS A 61 3.15 -5.65 -8.05
N ARG A 62 2.34 -4.63 -7.72
CA ARG A 62 1.87 -3.59 -8.64
C ARG A 62 2.02 -2.19 -8.02
N VAL A 63 2.90 -1.37 -8.58
CA VAL A 63 3.31 -0.07 -8.04
C VAL A 63 2.64 1.07 -8.82
N PRO A 64 1.94 2.01 -8.15
CA PRO A 64 1.45 3.22 -8.79
C PRO A 64 2.59 4.23 -8.95
N TYR A 65 2.95 4.61 -10.19
CA TYR A 65 3.94 5.65 -10.44
C TYR A 65 3.82 6.22 -11.86
N GLY A 66 4.04 7.53 -12.03
CA GLY A 66 4.14 8.17 -13.35
C GLY A 66 2.89 8.01 -14.23
N GLY A 67 1.70 7.92 -13.63
CA GLY A 67 0.43 7.72 -14.35
C GLY A 67 0.14 6.27 -14.73
N ARG A 68 0.97 5.30 -14.31
CA ARG A 68 0.88 3.89 -14.68
C ARG A 68 0.89 2.96 -13.47
N GLU A 69 0.31 1.79 -13.66
CA GLU A 69 0.50 0.64 -12.77
C GLU A 69 1.66 -0.18 -13.30
N HIS A 70 2.75 -0.23 -12.54
CA HIS A 70 3.97 -0.95 -12.89
C HIS A 70 4.00 -2.33 -12.25
N SER A 71 4.27 -3.36 -13.04
CA SER A 71 4.69 -4.67 -12.53
C SER A 71 6.06 -4.54 -11.87
N HIS A 72 6.20 -4.99 -10.62
CA HIS A 72 7.47 -4.92 -9.89
C HIS A 72 8.06 -6.31 -9.67
N GLU A 73 9.27 -6.53 -10.19
CA GLU A 73 10.00 -7.80 -10.10
C GLU A 73 11.06 -7.80 -8.98
N GLY A 74 11.34 -6.63 -8.41
CA GLY A 74 12.37 -6.47 -7.37
C GLY A 74 11.88 -6.81 -5.97
N ARG A 75 12.63 -6.34 -4.97
CA ARG A 75 12.28 -6.49 -3.56
C ARG A 75 11.05 -5.65 -3.21
N TYR A 76 10.14 -6.23 -2.45
CA TYR A 76 9.04 -5.54 -1.81
C TYR A 76 8.76 -6.19 -0.45
N ASP A 77 8.20 -5.43 0.49
CA ASP A 77 7.85 -5.94 1.80
C ASP A 77 6.34 -5.81 2.02
N ILE A 78 5.67 -6.91 2.33
CA ILE A 78 4.24 -6.94 2.68
C ILE A 78 4.08 -6.43 4.11
N LEU A 79 3.09 -5.58 4.35
CA LEU A 79 2.67 -5.11 5.66
C LEU A 79 1.39 -5.85 6.08
N PRO A 80 1.48 -6.83 6.99
CA PRO A 80 0.32 -7.36 7.68
C PRO A 80 -0.42 -6.24 8.42
N ILE A 81 -1.71 -6.08 8.15
CA ILE A 81 -2.55 -5.14 8.88
C ILE A 81 -2.94 -5.80 10.19
N THR A 82 -2.53 -5.21 11.31
CA THR A 82 -2.82 -5.73 12.65
C THR A 82 -3.97 -4.98 13.30
N GLN A 83 -4.43 -5.50 14.44
CA GLN A 83 -5.43 -4.83 15.28
C GLN A 83 -4.97 -3.46 15.79
N ASP A 84 -3.67 -3.18 15.80
CA ASP A 84 -3.09 -1.90 16.23
C ASP A 84 -3.13 -0.85 15.11
N MET A 85 -3.75 -1.18 13.97
CA MET A 85 -3.90 -0.27 12.84
C MET A 85 -5.38 -0.06 12.50
N GLU A 86 -5.66 1.07 11.85
CA GLU A 86 -6.99 1.39 11.33
C GLU A 86 -6.92 2.23 10.06
N TRP A 87 -7.87 1.98 9.16
CA TRP A 87 -8.10 2.81 7.98
C TRP A 87 -8.93 4.03 8.37
N VAL A 88 -8.36 5.23 8.28
CA VAL A 88 -9.03 6.49 8.65
C VAL A 88 -9.37 7.26 7.38
N PRO A 89 -10.64 7.71 7.18
CA PRO A 89 -11.00 8.50 6.02
C PRO A 89 -10.27 9.85 6.03
N THR A 90 -9.81 10.27 4.87
CA THR A 90 -9.13 11.56 4.66
C THR A 90 -9.28 11.99 3.19
N SER A 91 -8.76 13.18 2.87
CA SER A 91 -8.73 13.66 1.50
C SER A 91 -7.50 14.51 1.17
N ASP A 92 -7.27 14.70 -0.13
CA ASP A 92 -6.37 15.72 -0.68
C ASP A 92 -4.91 15.68 -0.17
N GLY A 93 -4.39 14.49 0.14
CA GLY A 93 -3.03 14.31 0.68
C GLY A 93 -2.93 14.56 2.19
N GLY A 94 -4.05 14.81 2.86
CA GLY A 94 -4.12 15.16 4.27
C GLY A 94 -3.90 13.98 5.21
N ILE A 95 -3.27 14.27 6.35
CA ILE A 95 -3.21 13.37 7.51
C ILE A 95 -4.30 13.82 8.50
N PRO A 96 -5.24 12.94 8.89
CA PRO A 96 -6.29 13.28 9.85
C PRO A 96 -5.72 13.79 11.18
N TYR A 97 -6.36 14.81 11.76
CA TYR A 97 -5.92 15.41 13.01
C TYR A 97 -5.86 14.38 14.14
N GLY A 98 -4.77 14.40 14.91
CA GLY A 98 -4.57 13.49 16.05
C GLY A 98 -4.34 12.03 15.64
N ARG A 99 -3.98 11.75 14.38
CA ARG A 99 -3.64 10.41 13.92
C ARG A 99 -2.16 10.32 13.55
N THR A 100 -1.58 9.16 13.80
CA THR A 100 -0.20 8.83 13.38
C THR A 100 -0.26 7.88 12.18
N PRO A 101 0.08 8.32 10.96
CA PRO A 101 0.03 7.46 9.78
C PRO A 101 1.14 6.40 9.82
N VAL A 102 0.86 5.22 9.26
CA VAL A 102 1.86 4.16 9.10
C VAL A 102 2.76 4.50 7.91
N GLU A 103 4.04 4.68 8.17
CA GLU A 103 5.03 4.99 7.12
C GLU A 103 5.17 3.80 6.16
N GLY A 104 4.93 4.06 4.87
CA GLY A 104 5.02 3.08 3.81
C GLY A 104 6.21 3.27 2.87
N GLY A 105 6.91 4.40 2.96
CA GLY A 105 8.11 4.65 2.17
C GLY A 105 8.37 6.13 1.98
N TYR A 106 9.03 6.47 0.87
CA TYR A 106 9.44 7.84 0.55
C TYR A 106 9.68 8.01 -0.95
N GLU A 107 9.62 9.25 -1.40
CA GLU A 107 9.99 9.70 -2.75
C GLU A 107 10.77 11.01 -2.63
N GLY A 108 12.10 10.91 -2.78
CA GLY A 108 13.03 11.97 -2.36
C GLY A 108 12.90 12.23 -0.86
N ASP A 109 12.74 13.51 -0.48
CA ASP A 109 12.56 13.91 0.92
C ASP A 109 11.10 13.80 1.41
N ASN A 110 10.18 13.34 0.55
CA ASN A 110 8.77 13.29 0.89
C ASN A 110 8.37 11.91 1.42
N PRO A 111 7.79 11.81 2.63
CA PRO A 111 7.27 10.55 3.13
C PRO A 111 6.05 10.10 2.33
N LEU A 112 5.92 8.79 2.17
CA LEU A 112 4.75 8.14 1.59
C LEU A 112 4.08 7.25 2.63
N TYR A 113 2.75 7.25 2.61
CA TYR A 113 1.91 6.49 3.52
C TYR A 113 1.04 5.50 2.75
N HIS A 114 0.63 4.44 3.44
CA HIS A 114 -0.32 3.47 2.90
C HIS A 114 -1.70 4.09 2.77
N ALA A 115 -2.23 4.09 1.55
CA ALA A 115 -3.58 4.53 1.25
C ALA A 115 -4.42 3.38 0.70
N CYS A 116 -5.73 3.48 0.82
CA CYS A 116 -6.69 2.57 0.21
C CYS A 116 -7.89 3.37 -0.29
N ALA A 117 -8.40 3.06 -1.48
CA ALA A 117 -9.57 3.73 -2.02
C ALA A 117 -10.46 2.75 -2.80
N GLU A 118 -11.75 3.08 -2.88
CA GLU A 118 -12.72 2.25 -3.57
C GLU A 118 -12.64 2.44 -5.09
N ILE A 119 -12.47 1.34 -5.82
CA ILE A 119 -12.54 1.30 -7.28
C ILE A 119 -13.38 0.10 -7.67
N GLN A 120 -14.50 0.33 -8.37
CA GLN A 120 -15.42 -0.73 -8.80
C GLN A 120 -15.93 -1.63 -7.65
N GLY A 121 -16.23 -1.03 -6.49
CA GLY A 121 -16.78 -1.75 -5.33
C GLY A 121 -15.75 -2.56 -4.54
N THR A 122 -14.46 -2.42 -4.84
CA THR A 122 -13.36 -3.01 -4.05
C THR A 122 -12.42 -1.93 -3.51
N MET A 123 -11.90 -2.17 -2.31
CA MET A 123 -10.84 -1.37 -1.69
C MET A 123 -9.46 -1.80 -2.21
N VAL A 124 -8.78 -0.88 -2.90
CA VAL A 124 -7.49 -1.15 -3.54
C VAL A 124 -6.40 -0.32 -2.87
N PRO A 125 -5.31 -0.94 -2.37
CA PRO A 125 -4.24 -0.22 -1.70
C PRO A 125 -3.26 0.42 -2.69
N GLY A 126 -2.67 1.54 -2.26
CA GLY A 126 -1.69 2.32 -3.00
C GLY A 126 -0.96 3.29 -2.07
N LYS A 127 -0.59 4.46 -2.59
CA LYS A 127 0.22 5.46 -1.85
C LYS A 127 -0.50 6.80 -1.71
N THR A 128 -0.19 7.51 -0.65
CA THR A 128 -0.51 8.93 -0.49
C THR A 128 0.66 9.67 0.15
N GLY A 129 0.64 10.99 0.05
CA GLY A 129 1.62 11.91 0.63
C GLY A 129 1.12 13.34 0.46
N ALA A 130 1.54 14.25 1.32
CA ALA A 130 1.11 15.64 1.27
C ALA A 130 1.41 16.30 -0.08
N HIS A 131 2.52 15.91 -0.73
CA HIS A 131 2.93 16.41 -2.04
C HIS A 131 2.13 15.80 -3.21
N LEU A 132 1.42 14.69 -2.99
CA LEU A 132 0.66 14.01 -4.04
C LEU A 132 -0.78 14.53 -4.18
N GLY A 133 -1.31 15.22 -3.16
CA GLY A 133 -2.65 15.81 -3.19
C GLY A 133 -3.81 14.79 -3.28
N GLY A 134 -3.56 13.51 -2.98
CA GLY A 134 -4.57 12.45 -3.04
C GLY A 134 -3.98 11.04 -2.82
N ALA A 135 -4.80 10.02 -3.04
CA ALA A 135 -4.36 8.63 -3.11
C ALA A 135 -4.08 8.22 -4.56
N ASN A 136 -2.90 7.66 -4.80
CA ASN A 136 -2.48 7.12 -6.07
C ASN A 136 -2.59 5.59 -6.01
N ILE A 137 -3.51 5.03 -6.78
CA ILE A 137 -3.93 3.64 -6.70
C ILE A 137 -3.60 2.90 -8.01
N PRO A 138 -2.90 1.75 -7.95
CA PRO A 138 -2.62 0.94 -9.13
C PRO A 138 -3.86 0.12 -9.51
N PHE A 139 -4.45 0.38 -10.68
CA PHE A 139 -5.62 -0.36 -11.16
C PHE A 139 -5.72 -0.39 -12.69
N GLY A 140 -5.89 -1.58 -13.27
CA GLY A 140 -6.16 -1.75 -14.70
C GLY A 140 -5.06 -1.20 -15.63
N GLY A 141 -3.79 -1.28 -15.22
CA GLY A 141 -2.64 -0.75 -15.96
C GLY A 141 -2.38 0.74 -15.74
N ARG A 142 -3.15 1.42 -14.89
CA ARG A 142 -3.05 2.87 -14.65
C ARG A 142 -2.82 3.19 -13.18
N GLU A 143 -2.16 4.32 -12.93
CA GLU A 143 -2.22 5.01 -11.64
C GLU A 143 -3.46 5.91 -11.66
N ILE A 144 -4.39 5.64 -10.76
CA ILE A 144 -5.63 6.40 -10.60
C ILE A 144 -5.48 7.28 -9.36
N VAL A 145 -5.72 8.58 -9.52
CA VAL A 145 -5.67 9.54 -8.42
C VAL A 145 -7.08 9.78 -7.90
N LEU A 146 -7.28 9.57 -6.59
CA LEU A 146 -8.55 9.76 -5.90
C LEU A 146 -8.37 10.74 -4.75
N ASN A 147 -9.25 11.74 -4.68
CA ASN A 147 -9.18 12.77 -3.65
C ASN A 147 -9.71 12.27 -2.32
N GLU A 148 -10.77 11.45 -2.32
CA GLU A 148 -11.33 10.82 -1.12
C GLU A 148 -10.80 9.39 -1.00
N TYR A 149 -10.22 9.08 0.15
CA TYR A 149 -9.57 7.79 0.39
C TYR A 149 -9.41 7.52 1.89
N TYR A 150 -8.83 6.38 2.23
CA TYR A 150 -8.45 6.02 3.59
C TYR A 150 -6.93 5.96 3.71
N ILE A 151 -6.39 6.51 4.78
CA ILE A 151 -4.99 6.38 5.15
C ILE A 151 -4.85 5.41 6.31
N LEU A 152 -3.86 4.52 6.25
CA LEU A 152 -3.58 3.59 7.35
C LEU A 152 -2.89 4.35 8.49
N CYS A 153 -3.47 4.29 9.69
CA CYS A 153 -2.93 4.90 10.89
C CYS A 153 -2.75 3.87 11.99
N TRP A 154 -1.84 4.16 12.92
CA TRP A 154 -1.76 3.45 14.20
C TRP A 154 -2.98 3.80 15.05
N ARG A 155 -3.54 2.78 15.73
CA ARG A 155 -4.48 2.97 16.83
C ARG A 155 -3.72 3.46 18.06
N GLU A 156 -4.35 4.38 18.79
CA GLU A 156 -3.88 4.86 20.09
C GLU A 156 -4.59 4.14 21.24
#